data_AF-A0A3N5UMA2-F1
#
_entry.id   AF-A0A3N5UMA2-F1
#
_cell.length_a   1.000
_cell.length_b   1.000
_cell.length_c   1.000
_cell.angle_alpha   90.00
_cell.angle_beta   90.00
_cell.angle_gamma   90.00
#
_symmetry.space_group_name_H-M   'P 1'
#
loop_
_entity.id
_entity.type
_entity.pdbx_description
1 polymer ?
#
loop_
_entity_poly.entity_id
_entity_poly.type
_entity_poly.pdbx_seq_one_letter_code
_entity_poly.pdbx_strand_id
1 'polypeptide(L)' 'KKGLNLNSFDYHLRVFNYGVPPHAGCGVGLERLLMTLTKIDNIRDAILYPRDIDRLAP' A
#
# COMPACT_ATOMS: atom_id res chain seq x y z
N LYS A 1 21.32 -10.01 0.74
CA LYS A 1 20.15 -10.33 -0.12
C LYS A 1 18.98 -10.73 0.78
N LYS A 2 17.76 -10.22 0.58
CA LYS A 2 16.60 -10.40 1.50
C LYS A 2 15.97 -11.82 1.56
N GLY A 3 16.63 -12.85 1.00
CA GLY A 3 16.13 -14.23 1.06
C GLY A 3 14.82 -14.51 0.30
N LEU A 4 14.40 -13.61 -0.60
CA LEU A 4 13.15 -13.75 -1.36
C LEU A 4 13.33 -14.68 -2.56
N ASN A 5 12.30 -15.47 -2.87
CA ASN A 5 12.26 -16.30 -4.07
C ASN A 5 12.01 -15.42 -5.32
N LEU A 6 13.01 -15.34 -6.21
CA LEU A 6 12.94 -14.50 -7.41
C LEU A 6 11.92 -15.01 -8.44
N ASN A 7 11.66 -16.31 -8.50
CA ASN A 7 10.74 -16.90 -9.47
C ASN A 7 9.29 -16.43 -9.24
N SER A 8 8.93 -16.07 -8.01
CA SER A 8 7.61 -15.53 -7.67
C SER A 8 7.36 -14.13 -8.25
N PHE A 9 8.42 -13.42 -8.66
CA PHE A 9 8.35 -12.05 -9.17
C PHE A 9 8.74 -11.95 -10.65
N ASP A 10 8.94 -13.07 -11.34
CA ASP A 10 9.44 -13.13 -12.73
C ASP A 10 8.63 -12.21 -13.67
N TYR A 11 7.30 -12.24 -13.59
CA TYR A 11 6.42 -11.38 -14.38
C TYR A 11 6.72 -9.88 -14.19
N HIS A 12 6.91 -9.42 -12.95
CA HIS A 12 7.19 -8.02 -12.64
C HIS A 12 8.64 -7.65 -13.02
N LEU A 13 9.59 -8.54 -12.76
CA LEU A 13 11.01 -8.28 -12.97
C LEU A 13 11.41 -8.23 -14.45
N ARG A 14 10.72 -8.95 -15.33
CA ARG A 14 10.99 -8.96 -16.78
C ARG A 14 10.91 -7.58 -17.42
N VAL A 15 10.04 -6.71 -16.91
CA VAL A 15 9.83 -5.36 -17.47
C VAL A 15 11.12 -4.53 -17.39
N PHE A 16 11.93 -4.71 -16.34
CA PHE A 16 13.17 -3.95 -16.15
C PHE A 16 14.26 -4.31 -17.17
N ASN A 17 14.18 -5.45 -17.85
CA ASN A 17 15.14 -5.85 -18.88
C ASN A 17 15.04 -5.02 -20.17
N TYR A 18 13.93 -4.29 -20.37
CA TYR A 18 13.67 -3.52 -21.59
C TYR A 18 14.05 -2.04 -21.46
N GLY A 19 14.94 -1.69 -20.52
CA GLY A 19 15.49 -0.32 -20.41
C GLY A 19 14.56 0.67 -19.69
N VAL A 20 14.01 0.27 -18.54
CA VAL A 20 13.20 1.18 -17.72
C VAL A 20 14.09 2.30 -17.15
N PRO A 21 13.70 3.58 -17.27
CA PRO A 21 14.47 4.70 -16.72
C PRO A 21 14.52 4.66 -15.19
N PRO A 22 15.49 5.35 -14.55
CA PRO A 22 15.50 5.48 -13.09
C PRO A 22 14.22 6.19 -12.62
N HIS A 23 13.47 5.54 -11.74
CA HIS A 23 12.18 6.02 -11.23
C HIS A 23 12.15 5.92 -9.70
N ALA A 24 11.37 6.79 -9.10
CA ALA A 24 11.07 6.80 -7.67
C ALA A 24 9.59 7.18 -7.48
N GLY A 25 9.05 6.87 -6.31
CA GLY A 25 7.69 7.23 -5.94
C GLY A 25 7.48 7.12 -4.45
N CYS A 26 6.33 7.59 -3.99
CA CYS A 26 5.88 7.40 -2.61
C CYS A 26 4.43 6.91 -2.61
N GLY A 27 4.08 6.13 -1.58
CA GLY A 27 2.71 5.73 -1.30
C GLY A 27 2.20 6.47 -0.08
N VAL A 28 1.02 7.04 -0.17
CA VAL A 28 0.35 7.73 0.95
C VAL A 28 -1.00 7.06 1.17
N GLY A 29 -1.26 6.62 2.40
CA GLY A 29 -2.58 6.10 2.79
C GLY A 29 -3.55 7.25 2.99
N LEU A 30 -4.63 7.28 2.22
CA LEU A 30 -5.61 8.37 2.24
C LEU A 30 -6.25 8.53 3.62
N GLU A 31 -6.61 7.42 4.25
CA GLU A 31 -7.26 7.37 5.56
C GLU A 31 -6.34 7.89 6.65
N ARG A 32 -5.05 7.56 6.59
CA ARG A 32 -4.03 8.07 7.52
C ARG A 32 -3.69 9.53 7.27
N LEU A 33 -3.70 9.96 6.00
CA LEU A 33 -3.56 11.38 5.65
C LEU A 33 -4.72 12.18 6.25
N LEU A 34 -5.95 11.73 6.06
CA LEU A 34 -7.14 12.36 6.63
C LEU A 34 -7.08 12.39 8.15
N MET A 35 -6.78 11.27 8.80
CA MET A 35 -6.63 11.17 10.25
C MET A 35 -5.61 12.19 10.81
N THR A 36 -4.50 12.42 10.09
CA THR A 36 -3.49 13.43 10.45
C THR A 36 -4.02 14.86 10.26
N LEU A 37 -4.71 15.12 9.15
CA LEU A 37 -5.26 16.44 8.82
C LEU A 37 -6.40 16.85 9.76
N THR A 38 -7.26 15.90 10.14
CA THR A 38 -8.44 16.13 10.98
C THR A 38 -8.16 15.90 12.47
N LYS A 39 -6.97 15.43 12.84
CA LYS A 39 -6.56 15.10 14.21
C LYS A 39 -7.49 14.10 14.90
N ILE A 40 -7.95 13.12 14.14
CA ILE A 40 -8.77 12.02 14.67
C ILE A 40 -7.83 10.95 15.22
N ASP A 41 -8.16 10.36 16.38
CA ASP A 41 -7.30 9.37 17.04
C ASP A 41 -7.42 7.96 16.44
N ASN A 42 -8.57 7.62 15.83
CA ASN A 42 -8.85 6.31 15.27
C ASN A 42 -9.10 6.36 13.75
N ILE A 43 -8.38 5.53 13.00
CA ILE A 43 -8.52 5.43 11.54
C ILE A 43 -9.93 4.99 11.10
N ARG A 44 -10.66 4.25 11.96
CA ARG A 44 -12.01 3.78 11.65
C ARG A 44 -13.01 4.93 11.48
N ASP A 45 -12.74 6.07 12.11
CA ASP A 45 -13.60 7.26 12.03
C ASP A 45 -13.31 8.10 10.78
N ALA A 46 -12.21 7.82 10.07
CA ALA A 46 -11.86 8.43 8.79
C ALA A 46 -12.38 7.62 7.58
N ILE A 47 -13.05 6.48 7.81
CA ILE A 47 -13.49 5.53 6.78
C ILE A 47 -15.00 5.29 6.93
N LEU A 48 -15.75 5.34 5.81
CA LEU A 48 -17.20 5.12 5.83
C LEU A 48 -17.60 3.70 6.26
N TYR A 49 -16.91 2.69 5.75
CA TYR A 49 -17.10 1.28 6.09
C TYR A 49 -15.76 0.65 6.51
N PRO A 50 -15.39 0.75 7.80
CA PRO A 50 -14.08 0.26 8.26
C PRO A 50 -14.00 -1.27 8.11
N ARG A 51 -12.87 -1.73 7.57
CA ARG A 51 -12.57 -3.16 7.41
C ARG A 51 -11.47 -3.56 8.38
N ASP A 52 -11.73 -4.62 9.11
CA ASP A 52 -10.77 -5.22 10.02
C ASP A 52 -10.91 -6.75 9.96
N ILE A 53 -10.02 -7.48 10.64
CA ILE A 53 -10.08 -8.94 10.77
C ILE A 53 -11.46 -9.38 11.27
N ASP A 54 -12.02 -8.62 12.23
CA ASP A 54 -13.30 -8.95 12.87
C ASP A 54 -14.54 -8.31 12.20
N ARG A 55 -14.36 -7.38 11.25
CA ARG A 55 -15.47 -6.65 10.61
C ARG A 55 -15.44 -6.77 9.09
N LEU A 56 -16.30 -7.65 8.58
CA LEU A 56 -16.47 -7.92 7.14
C LEU A 56 -17.78 -7.35 6.57
N ALA A 57 -18.79 -7.12 7.43
CA ALA A 57 -20.08 -6.54 7.06
C ALA A 57 -20.17 -5.06 7.47
N PRO A 58 -20.93 -4.23 6.72
CA PRO A 58 -21.23 -2.86 7.11
C PRO A 58 -21.96 -2.79 8.45
#